data_AF-A0A3A4VD06-F1
#
_entry.id   AF-A0A3A4VD06-F1
#
_cell.length_a   1.000
_cell.length_b   1.000
_cell.length_c   1.000
_cell.angle_alpha   90.00
_cell.angle_beta   90.00
_cell.angle_gamma   90.00
#
_symmetry.space_group_name_H-M   'P 1'
#
loop_
_entity.id
_entity.type
_entity.pdbx_description
1 polymer ?
#
loop_
_entity_poly.entity_id
_entity_poly.type
_entity_poly.pdbx_seq_one_letter_code
_entity_poly.pdbx_strand_id
1 'polypeptide(L)'
;MFGKIGASLSDKQGLTVFVLARIPFYLPLLYGLINIDRFSGLIISLIFSLFLIGHFVAHMLARKQGRPEFAWPISYIVQFGLLTLSVVQVYLTVSLLI
;
A
#
# COMPACT_ATOMS: atom_id res chain seq x y z
N MET A 1 -6.29 17.75 0.37
CA MET A 1 -5.08 18.50 0.81
C MET A 1 -3.86 18.20 -0.07
N PHE A 2 -3.57 16.94 -0.41
CA PHE A 2 -2.47 16.58 -1.32
C PHE A 2 -2.60 17.07 -2.78
N GLY A 3 -3.83 17.32 -3.26
CA GLY A 3 -4.04 17.76 -4.65
C GLY A 3 -3.50 19.15 -4.99
N LYS A 4 -3.58 20.13 -4.07
CA LYS A 4 -3.09 21.50 -4.32
C LYS A 4 -1.57 21.61 -4.20
N ILE A 5 -0.99 20.95 -3.20
CA ILE A 5 0.47 20.92 -2.98
C ILE A 5 1.15 20.06 -4.04
N GLY A 6 0.57 18.91 -4.39
CA GLY A 6 1.07 18.05 -5.46
C GLY A 6 1.01 18.73 -6.83
N ALA A 7 -0.05 19.49 -7.12
CA ALA A 7 -0.20 20.22 -8.38
C ALA A 7 0.78 21.40 -8.54
N SER A 8 1.38 21.89 -7.45
CA SER A 8 2.41 22.94 -7.52
C SER A 8 3.83 22.41 -7.72
N LEU A 9 4.03 21.09 -7.71
CA LEU A 9 5.35 20.47 -7.90
C LEU A 9 5.59 20.19 -9.38
N SER A 10 6.82 20.40 -9.85
CA SER A 10 7.24 19.84 -11.15
C SER A 10 7.18 18.31 -11.11
N ASP A 11 7.06 17.65 -12.27
CA ASP A 11 7.02 16.19 -12.37
C ASP A 11 8.18 15.50 -11.62
N LYS A 12 9.39 16.07 -11.71
CA LYS A 12 10.57 15.55 -11.00
C LYS A 12 10.44 15.68 -9.48
N GLN A 13 9.93 16.80 -8.99
CA GLN A 13 9.70 17.01 -7.56
C GLN A 13 8.56 16.13 -7.04
N GLY A 14 7.46 16.02 -7.80
CA GLY A 14 6.34 15.14 -7.49
C GLY A 14 6.77 13.68 -7.40
N LEU A 15 7.55 13.21 -8.38
CA LEU A 15 8.14 11.86 -8.36
C LEU A 15 9.09 11.66 -7.18
N THR A 16 9.94 12.64 -6.88
CA THR A 16 10.87 12.55 -5.74
C THR A 16 10.13 12.41 -4.42
N VAL A 17 9.13 13.27 -4.17
CA VAL A 17 8.29 13.20 -2.96
C VAL A 17 7.54 11.87 -2.90
N PHE A 18 6.99 11.43 -4.04
CA PHE A 18 6.30 10.15 -4.16
C PHE A 18 7.21 8.97 -3.77
N VAL A 19 8.46 8.93 -4.25
CA VAL A 19 9.41 7.87 -3.94
C VAL A 19 9.86 7.96 -2.48
N LEU A 20 10.25 9.14 -2.00
CA LEU A 20 10.74 9.34 -0.63
C LEU A 20 9.67 9.02 0.42
N ALA A 21 8.40 9.35 0.17
CA ALA A 21 7.30 9.02 1.08
C ALA A 21 7.10 7.51 1.27
N ARG A 22 7.59 6.68 0.34
CA ARG A 22 7.44 5.22 0.40
C ARG A 22 8.54 4.52 1.18
N ILE A 23 9.73 5.11 1.27
CA ILE A 23 10.88 4.51 1.97
C ILE A 23 10.56 4.27 3.46
N PRO A 24 10.02 5.26 4.22
CA PRO A 24 9.61 5.03 5.60
C PRO A 24 8.51 3.96 5.75
N PHE A 25 7.75 3.71 4.69
CA PHE A 25 6.71 2.68 4.66
C PHE A 25 7.29 1.27 4.51
N TYR A 26 8.40 1.13 3.76
CA TYR A 26 9.03 -0.18 3.54
C TYR A 26 9.79 -0.72 4.76
N LEU A 27 10.35 0.15 5.60
CA LEU A 27 11.07 -0.27 6.80
C LEU A 27 10.21 -1.12 7.77
N PRO A 28 9.05 -0.64 8.26
CA PRO A 28 8.17 -1.43 9.11
C PRO A 28 7.57 -2.63 8.38
N LEU A 29 7.28 -2.54 7.08
CA LEU A 29 6.82 -3.68 6.28
C LEU A 29 7.84 -4.83 6.30
N LEU A 30 9.12 -4.51 6.00
CA LEU A 30 10.21 -5.49 6.03
C LEU A 30 10.44 -6.02 7.44
N TYR A 31 10.36 -5.15 8.45
CA TYR A 31 10.47 -5.57 9.84
C TYR A 31 9.40 -6.59 10.22
N GLY A 32 8.14 -6.35 9.83
CA GLY A 32 7.03 -7.29 10.06
C GLY A 32 7.27 -8.64 9.40
N LEU A 33 7.76 -8.64 8.15
CA LEU A 33 8.05 -9.86 7.39
C LEU A 33 9.22 -10.66 7.98
N ILE A 34 10.30 -9.98 8.38
CA ILE A 34 11.49 -10.64 8.98
C ILE A 34 11.17 -11.25 10.35
N ASN A 35 10.23 -10.66 11.11
CA ASN A 35 9.86 -11.08 12.46
C ASN A 35 8.51 -11.81 12.49
N ILE A 36 8.14 -12.54 11.44
CA ILE A 36 6.83 -13.22 11.34
C ILE A 36 6.63 -14.31 12.42
N ASP A 37 7.71 -14.79 13.02
CA ASP A 37 7.74 -15.72 14.15
C ASP A 37 7.45 -15.04 15.49
N ARG A 38 7.45 -13.71 15.54
CA ARG A 38 7.21 -12.91 16.75
C ARG A 38 5.86 -12.24 16.70
N PHE A 39 5.21 -12.15 17.86
CA PHE A 39 3.93 -11.45 17.99
C PHE A 39 3.97 -10.02 17.44
N SER A 40 5.03 -9.25 17.70
CA SER A 40 5.17 -7.90 17.17
C SER A 40 5.23 -7.86 15.63
N GLY A 41 5.92 -8.80 14.99
CA GLY A 41 6.00 -8.86 13.54
C GLY A 41 4.69 -9.30 12.89
N LEU A 42 3.94 -10.20 13.54
CA LEU A 42 2.58 -10.57 13.15
C LEU A 42 1.62 -9.38 13.21
N ILE A 43 1.63 -8.61 14.32
CA ILE A 43 0.81 -7.39 14.44
C ILE A 43 1.14 -6.36 13.36
N ILE A 44 2.43 -6.13 13.10
CA ILE A 44 2.87 -5.19 12.05
C ILE A 44 2.42 -5.70 10.67
N SER A 45 2.58 -6.99 10.38
CA SER A 45 2.13 -7.61 9.13
C SER A 45 0.63 -7.47 8.93
N LEU A 46 -0.16 -7.65 9.99
CA LEU A 46 -1.61 -7.49 9.96
C LEU A 46 -2.01 -6.03 9.64
N ILE A 47 -1.41 -5.06 10.35
CA ILE A 47 -1.65 -3.63 10.12
C ILE A 47 -1.35 -3.26 8.67
N PHE A 48 -0.21 -3.69 8.13
CA PHE A 48 0.18 -3.37 6.75
C PHE A 48 -0.72 -4.03 5.72
N SER A 49 -1.14 -5.27 5.95
CA SER A 49 -2.04 -5.98 5.03
C SER A 49 -3.42 -5.31 5.00
N LEU A 50 -3.96 -4.93 6.16
CA LEU A 50 -5.22 -4.18 6.25
C LEU A 50 -5.09 -2.78 5.61
N PHE A 51 -3.96 -2.11 5.82
CA PHE A 51 -3.68 -0.84 5.14
C PHE A 51 -3.67 -1.01 3.62
N LEU A 52 -3.03 -2.03 3.07
CA LEU A 52 -2.98 -2.29 1.62
C LEU A 52 -4.36 -2.61 1.04
N ILE A 53 -5.19 -3.36 1.76
CA ILE A 53 -6.60 -3.60 1.39
C ILE A 53 -7.37 -2.27 1.37
N GLY A 54 -7.25 -1.45 2.41
CA GLY A 54 -7.87 -0.12 2.44
C GLY A 54 -7.36 0.81 1.34
N HIS A 55 -6.06 0.74 1.04
CA HIS A 55 -5.44 1.50 -0.05
C HIS A 55 -6.00 1.07 -1.40
N PHE A 56 -6.18 -0.24 -1.64
CA PHE A 56 -6.85 -0.76 -2.83
C PHE A 56 -8.27 -0.16 -2.98
N VAL A 57 -9.07 -0.12 -1.91
CA VAL A 57 -10.40 0.49 -1.93
C VAL A 57 -10.32 1.98 -2.29
N ALA A 58 -9.36 2.73 -1.73
CA ALA A 58 -9.16 4.13 -2.06
C ALA A 58 -8.86 4.35 -3.55
N HIS A 59 -8.02 3.49 -4.16
CA HIS A 59 -7.74 3.52 -5.60
C HIS A 59 -8.99 3.21 -6.43
N MET A 60 -9.79 2.22 -6.04
CA MET A 60 -11.04 1.90 -6.73
C MET A 60 -12.06 3.04 -6.66
N LEU A 61 -12.17 3.72 -5.52
CA LEU A 61 -13.00 4.90 -5.36
C LEU A 61 -12.51 6.07 -6.22
N ALA A 62 -11.20 6.34 -6.23
CA ALA A 62 -10.60 7.37 -7.07
C ALA A 62 -10.85 7.09 -8.56
N ARG A 63 -10.74 5.82 -8.99
CA ARG A 63 -11.06 5.40 -10.36
C ARG A 63 -12.55 5.58 -10.69
N LYS A 64 -13.45 5.22 -9.78
CA LYS A 64 -14.90 5.45 -9.95
C LYS A 64 -15.24 6.93 -10.14
N GLN A 65 -14.43 7.84 -9.60
CA GLN A 65 -14.55 9.29 -9.82
C GLN A 65 -13.99 9.77 -11.18
N GLY A 66 -13.57 8.86 -12.06
CA GLY A 66 -13.09 9.21 -13.41
C GLY A 66 -11.68 9.80 -13.46
N ARG A 67 -10.87 9.57 -12.43
CA ARG A 67 -9.48 10.07 -12.37
C ARG A 67 -8.56 9.29 -13.32
N PRO A 68 -8.08 9.90 -14.43
CA PRO A 68 -7.33 9.20 -15.47
C PRO A 68 -5.98 8.66 -14.98
N GLU A 69 -5.40 9.25 -13.93
CA GLU A 69 -4.14 8.81 -13.33
C GLU A 69 -4.19 7.36 -12.80
N PHE A 70 -5.37 6.82 -12.52
CA PHE A 70 -5.57 5.45 -12.03
C PHE A 70 -6.12 4.48 -13.09
N ALA A 71 -6.27 4.93 -14.35
CA ALA A 71 -6.88 4.15 -15.42
C ALA A 71 -5.90 3.31 -16.25
N TRP A 72 -4.59 3.39 -15.96
CA TRP A 72 -3.57 2.67 -16.71
C TRP A 72 -3.61 1.15 -16.45
N PRO A 73 -3.45 0.28 -17.48
CA PRO A 73 -3.48 -1.18 -17.31
C PRO A 73 -2.54 -1.70 -16.23
N ILE A 74 -1.33 -1.15 -16.15
CA ILE A 74 -0.33 -1.52 -15.13
C ILE A 74 -0.83 -1.25 -13.71
N SER A 75 -1.63 -0.21 -13.51
CA SER A 75 -2.20 0.10 -12.20
C SER A 75 -3.16 -1.00 -11.75
N TYR A 76 -3.92 -1.62 -12.66
CA TYR A 76 -4.78 -2.76 -12.31
C TYR A 76 -3.97 -3.97 -11.89
N ILE A 77 -2.94 -4.33 -12.65
CA ILE A 77 -2.08 -5.48 -12.35
C ILE A 77 -1.45 -5.33 -10.96
N VAL A 78 -0.86 -4.17 -10.68
CA VAL A 78 -0.22 -3.90 -9.40
C VAL A 78 -1.25 -3.89 -8.26
N GLN A 79 -2.41 -3.24 -8.45
CA GLN A 79 -3.44 -3.14 -7.42
C GLN A 79 -4.04 -4.51 -7.06
N PHE A 80 -4.44 -5.30 -8.05
CA PHE A 80 -5.01 -6.62 -7.81
C PHE A 80 -3.96 -7.62 -7.30
N GLY A 81 -2.72 -7.57 -7.81
CA GLY A 81 -1.63 -8.38 -7.29
C GLY A 81 -1.35 -8.10 -5.81
N LEU A 82 -1.25 -6.82 -5.42
CA LEU A 82 -1.05 -6.43 -4.02
C LEU A 82 -2.26 -6.77 -3.14
N LEU A 83 -3.49 -6.66 -3.66
CA LEU A 83 -4.68 -7.09 -2.93
C LEU A 83 -4.64 -8.60 -2.62
N THR A 84 -4.35 -9.42 -3.62
CA THR A 84 -4.24 -10.88 -3.45
C THR A 84 -3.18 -11.22 -2.41
N LEU A 85 -1.98 -10.62 -2.52
CA LEU A 85 -0.92 -10.82 -1.54
C LEU A 85 -1.36 -10.39 -0.12
N SER A 86 -2.06 -9.27 0.00
CA SER A 86 -2.53 -8.76 1.29
C SER A 86 -3.58 -9.68 1.93
N VAL A 87 -4.53 -10.21 1.14
CA VAL A 87 -5.53 -11.16 1.64
C VAL A 87 -4.87 -12.45 2.11
N VAL A 88 -3.93 -12.99 1.34
CA VAL A 88 -3.14 -14.17 1.73
C VAL A 88 -2.35 -13.89 3.01
N GLN A 89 -1.70 -12.73 3.10
CA GLN A 89 -0.92 -12.33 4.28
C GLN A 89 -1.81 -12.21 5.52
N VAL A 90 -3.00 -11.61 5.43
CA VAL A 90 -3.97 -11.56 6.55
C VAL A 90 -4.32 -12.98 6.99
N TYR A 91 -4.69 -13.85 6.07
CA TYR A 91 -5.07 -15.23 6.38
C TYR A 91 -3.94 -15.98 7.11
N LEU A 92 -2.72 -15.91 6.58
CA LEU A 92 -1.56 -16.55 7.21
C LEU A 92 -1.24 -15.94 8.58
N THR A 93 -1.27 -14.62 8.70
CA THR A 93 -0.97 -13.92 9.96
C THR A 93 -1.97 -14.29 11.05
N VAL A 94 -3.27 -14.33 10.73
CA VAL A 94 -4.31 -14.75 11.67
C VAL A 94 -4.14 -16.21 12.06
N SER A 95 -3.81 -17.07 11.11
CA SER A 95 -3.56 -18.51 11.38
C SER A 95 -2.36 -18.74 12.30
N LEU A 96 -1.38 -17.84 12.31
CA LEU A 96 -0.21 -17.89 13.19
C LEU A 96 -0.45 -17.22 14.55
N LEU A 97 -1.50 -16.39 14.68
CA LEU A 97 -1.86 -15.70 15.92
C LEU A 97 -2.80 -16.50 16.82
N ILE A 98 -3.52 -17.46 16.25
CA ILE A 98 -4.45 -18.37 16.94
C ILE A 98 -3.72 -19.66 17.30
#